data_AF-A0A540UYI6-F1
#
_entry.id   AF-A0A540UYI6-F1
#
_cell.length_a   1.000
_cell.length_b   1.000
_cell.length_c   1.000
_cell.angle_alpha   90.00
_cell.angle_beta   90.00
_cell.angle_gamma   90.00
#
_symmetry.space_group_name_H-M   'P 1'
#
loop_
_entity.id
_entity.type
_entity.pdbx_description
1 polymer ?
#
loop_
_entity_poly.entity_id
_entity_poly.type
_entity_poly.pdbx_seq_one_letter_code
_entity_poly.pdbx_strand_id
1 'polypeptide(L)'
;MAKKRLSLEDVLNYVETLPYTQFKNVVEHYSQKQSSDFSNTLNQLVVSNFEQHLERLEVNTTCPSCASDAVVKNGKRHNIQQFKCKDCHKRFNRFTDTILEKTHWHWDIWVKVLEMVINHYPIHDMMNVLVNDYGCAGIDYKTVWFWRMKLIHALAEMPMPQLTGVVQVDETFIRESQKGSRQLVSTISKNAYRKPRYGRQPSQYGVMGSEFATVITAVDSRGYCVCKVASLGKVSPELFFDLFDEHFDNISYLCSDANSIYEDYCKLRNTPHYVRPSNYIKMIGDYGYVIQATEEFEKKANKKVLEHLYYEGISDRITNRGDMLFDTFTELKYQNGLSLGRVNELHKEIKQYIYRDMTNVSTKYLQDYIGFFTYIRNWRTEHGYYPTSQKDAEAIFIEILKTKKNLTSTEVRQKEFLLPKPSSRYMEVLKKETEKARDAVDSPYFKFNEEDGVLSFNKREYLLDLPKTRLYAIAKECHIPRYRKLARWSLVSMILKQKNIQDILYQELAEERVSLIDEEDLQVLEWKERHNLS
;
A
#
# COMPACT_ATOMS: atom_id res chain seq x y z
N MET A 1 -42.65 45.75 16.93
CA MET A 1 -42.65 44.28 16.96
C MET A 1 -42.72 43.83 18.41
N ALA A 2 -43.77 43.11 18.81
CA ALA A 2 -43.92 42.62 20.17
C ALA A 2 -42.82 41.59 20.48
N LYS A 3 -42.03 41.79 21.54
CA LYS A 3 -41.07 40.79 22.04
C LYS A 3 -41.86 39.54 22.43
N LYS A 4 -41.77 38.48 21.62
CA LYS A 4 -42.31 37.17 21.96
C LYS A 4 -41.65 36.73 23.28
N ARG A 5 -42.43 36.59 24.36
CA ARG A 5 -41.93 36.02 25.62
C ARG A 5 -41.63 34.55 25.35
N LEU A 6 -40.35 34.18 25.32
CA LEU A 6 -39.91 32.79 25.30
C LEU A 6 -40.31 32.14 26.63
N SER A 7 -41.03 31.03 26.57
CA SER A 7 -41.28 30.19 27.75
C SER A 7 -40.03 29.37 28.08
N LEU A 8 -39.94 28.83 29.31
CA LEU A 8 -38.84 27.93 29.68
C LEU A 8 -38.82 26.67 28.79
N GLU A 9 -39.99 26.19 28.39
CA GLU A 9 -40.16 25.01 27.55
C GLU A 9 -39.65 25.27 26.12
N ASP A 10 -39.88 26.48 25.58
CA ASP A 10 -39.29 26.90 24.31
C ASP A 10 -37.75 26.92 24.37
N VAL A 11 -37.18 27.33 25.52
CA VAL A 11 -35.72 27.35 25.72
C VAL A 11 -35.17 25.93 25.83
N LEU A 12 -35.83 25.03 26.56
CA LEU A 12 -35.40 23.63 26.67
C LEU A 12 -35.44 22.92 25.32
N ASN A 13 -36.54 23.04 24.59
CA ASN A 13 -36.66 22.48 23.23
C ASN A 13 -35.58 23.02 22.29
N TYR A 14 -35.26 24.32 22.39
CA TYR A 14 -34.16 24.89 21.61
C TYR A 14 -32.81 24.30 22.01
N VAL A 15 -32.52 24.23 23.31
CA VAL A 15 -31.26 23.67 23.85
C VAL A 15 -31.07 22.21 23.44
N GLU A 16 -32.13 21.41 23.40
CA GLU A 16 -32.09 20.01 22.96
C GLU A 16 -31.69 19.84 21.48
N THR A 17 -31.91 20.87 20.66
CA THR A 17 -31.53 20.87 19.25
C THR A 17 -30.12 21.41 18.99
N LEU A 18 -29.44 21.95 20.01
CA LEU A 18 -28.14 22.58 19.83
C LEU A 18 -27.04 21.55 19.53
N PRO A 19 -26.15 21.85 18.56
CA PRO A 19 -24.88 21.13 18.43
C PRO A 19 -24.08 21.23 19.73
N TYR A 20 -23.25 20.21 20.00
CA TYR A 20 -22.47 20.15 21.25
C TYR A 20 -21.66 21.41 21.54
N THR A 21 -21.10 22.04 20.51
CA THR A 21 -20.28 23.25 20.64
C THR A 21 -21.10 24.44 21.14
N GLN A 22 -22.31 24.62 20.63
CA GLN A 22 -23.23 25.66 21.08
C GLN A 22 -23.76 25.37 22.49
N PHE A 23 -24.08 24.11 22.79
CA PHE A 23 -24.45 23.69 24.14
C PHE A 23 -23.34 23.95 25.16
N LYS A 24 -22.10 23.57 24.82
CA LYS A 24 -20.91 23.83 25.66
C LYS A 24 -20.74 25.32 25.93
N ASN A 25 -20.89 26.17 24.91
CA ASN A 25 -20.82 27.62 25.07
C ASN A 25 -21.90 28.16 26.03
N VAL A 26 -23.11 27.61 25.98
CA VAL A 26 -24.19 27.96 26.94
C VAL A 26 -23.78 27.60 28.37
N VAL A 27 -23.23 26.40 28.58
CA VAL A 27 -22.77 25.93 29.89
C VAL A 27 -21.60 26.80 30.41
N GLU A 28 -20.64 27.12 29.56
CA GLU A 28 -19.50 27.97 29.91
C GLU A 28 -19.92 29.40 30.23
N HIS A 29 -20.86 29.98 29.46
CA HIS A 29 -21.39 31.30 29.75
C HIS A 29 -22.14 31.34 31.09
N TYR A 30 -22.92 30.29 31.38
CA TYR A 30 -23.58 30.14 32.67
C TYR A 30 -22.58 29.97 33.83
N SER A 31 -21.56 29.14 33.63
CA SER A 31 -20.44 28.92 34.56
C SER A 31 -19.73 30.21 34.94
N GLN A 32 -19.37 31.03 33.94
CA GLN A 32 -18.72 32.33 34.14
C GLN A 32 -19.62 33.31 34.90
N LYS A 33 -20.91 33.35 34.56
CA LYS A 33 -21.87 34.25 35.21
C LYS A 33 -22.12 33.88 36.68
N GLN A 34 -22.06 32.59 37.00
CA GLN A 34 -22.29 32.06 38.35
C GLN A 34 -20.99 31.80 39.14
N SER A 35 -19.82 32.13 38.59
CA SER A 35 -18.49 31.85 39.18
C SER A 35 -18.34 30.42 39.72
N SER A 36 -18.89 29.43 39.01
CA SER A 36 -18.92 28.01 39.42
C SER A 36 -18.43 27.10 38.30
N ASP A 37 -17.61 26.11 38.64
CA ASP A 37 -17.02 25.18 37.67
C ASP A 37 -17.95 23.99 37.41
N PHE A 38 -18.44 23.88 36.17
CA PHE A 38 -19.29 22.77 35.71
C PHE A 38 -18.55 21.75 34.84
N SER A 39 -17.22 21.82 34.75
CA SER A 39 -16.42 20.97 33.86
C SER A 39 -16.63 19.47 34.13
N ASN A 40 -16.69 19.06 35.41
CA ASN A 40 -16.94 17.67 35.79
C ASN A 40 -18.36 17.20 35.39
N THR A 41 -19.36 18.06 35.53
CA THR A 41 -20.74 17.75 35.13
C THR A 41 -20.85 17.61 33.63
N LEU A 42 -20.21 18.51 32.86
CA LEU A 42 -20.17 18.43 31.41
C LEU A 42 -19.50 17.13 30.96
N ASN A 43 -18.38 16.74 31.57
CA ASN A 43 -17.72 15.47 31.29
C ASN A 43 -18.63 14.25 31.56
N GLN A 44 -19.41 14.26 32.65
CA GLN A 44 -20.37 13.19 32.93
C GLN A 44 -21.49 13.11 31.89
N LEU A 45 -21.96 14.25 31.40
CA LEU A 45 -22.97 14.31 30.33
C LEU A 45 -22.42 13.75 29.02
N VAL A 46 -21.19 14.13 28.63
CA VAL A 46 -20.52 13.62 27.43
C VAL A 46 -20.39 12.10 27.49
N VAL A 47 -19.92 11.56 28.63
CA VAL A 47 -19.77 10.11 28.84
C VAL A 47 -21.12 9.39 28.78
N SER A 48 -22.17 9.98 29.37
CA SER A 48 -23.51 9.39 29.35
C SER A 48 -24.13 9.41 27.94
N ASN A 49 -23.91 10.48 27.18
CA ASN A 49 -24.34 10.59 25.78
C ASN A 49 -23.68 9.51 24.92
N PHE A 50 -22.37 9.31 25.08
CA PHE A 50 -21.68 8.23 24.39
C PHE A 50 -22.22 6.85 24.74
N GLU A 51 -22.45 6.57 26.02
CA GLU A 51 -22.98 5.26 26.44
C GLU A 51 -24.34 4.98 25.79
N GLN A 52 -25.23 5.98 25.72
CA GLN A 52 -26.51 5.86 25.02
C GLN A 52 -26.33 5.66 23.52
N HIS A 53 -25.38 6.36 22.89
CA HIS A 53 -25.10 6.20 21.47
C HIS A 53 -24.56 4.80 21.16
N LEU A 54 -23.59 4.32 21.95
CA LEU A 54 -23.05 2.96 21.84
C LEU A 54 -24.11 1.88 22.13
N GLU A 55 -25.05 2.14 23.02
CA GLU A 55 -26.20 1.27 23.25
C GLU A 55 -27.10 1.14 22.03
N ARG A 56 -27.47 2.27 21.40
CA ARG A 56 -28.28 2.28 20.17
C ARG A 56 -27.58 1.60 18.99
N LEU A 57 -26.26 1.72 18.92
CA LEU A 57 -25.44 1.06 17.90
C LEU A 57 -25.12 -0.41 18.22
N GLU A 58 -25.64 -0.94 19.33
CA GLU A 58 -25.43 -2.30 19.80
C GLU A 58 -23.94 -2.66 20.00
N VAL A 59 -23.11 -1.66 20.31
CA VAL A 59 -21.68 -1.86 20.55
C VAL A 59 -21.49 -2.57 21.88
N ASN A 60 -20.71 -3.66 21.86
CA ASN A 60 -20.38 -4.47 23.02
C ASN A 60 -21.61 -4.98 23.78
N THR A 61 -22.62 -5.48 23.05
CA THR A 61 -23.72 -6.28 23.61
C THR A 61 -23.24 -7.66 24.10
N THR A 62 -22.27 -8.24 23.41
CA THR A 62 -21.60 -9.50 23.76
C THR A 62 -20.26 -9.27 24.44
N CYS A 63 -19.73 -10.30 25.12
CA CYS A 63 -18.44 -10.19 25.79
C CYS A 63 -17.30 -9.95 24.77
N PRO A 64 -16.55 -8.84 24.84
CA PRO A 64 -15.49 -8.53 23.88
C PRO A 64 -14.33 -9.53 23.92
N SER A 65 -14.13 -10.23 25.04
CA SER A 65 -13.02 -11.17 25.22
C SER A 65 -13.30 -12.61 24.77
N CYS A 66 -14.56 -13.06 24.75
CA CYS A 66 -14.90 -14.45 24.39
C CYS A 66 -16.13 -14.58 23.47
N ALA A 67 -16.67 -13.46 23.00
CA ALA A 67 -17.87 -13.37 22.17
C ALA A 67 -19.17 -13.96 22.76
N SER A 68 -19.17 -14.40 24.02
CA SER A 68 -20.37 -14.93 24.68
C SER A 68 -21.48 -13.89 24.87
N ASP A 69 -22.71 -14.32 24.63
CA ASP A 69 -23.96 -13.58 24.89
C ASP A 69 -24.39 -13.59 26.36
N ALA A 70 -23.74 -14.41 27.21
CA ALA A 70 -24.10 -14.60 28.61
C ALA A 70 -23.62 -13.42 29.49
N VAL A 71 -24.11 -12.22 29.21
CA VAL A 71 -23.69 -10.96 29.83
C VAL A 71 -24.73 -10.46 30.84
N VAL A 72 -24.27 -10.01 32.02
CA VAL A 72 -25.13 -9.36 33.02
C VAL A 72 -24.62 -8.00 33.45
N LYS A 73 -25.54 -7.11 33.83
CA LYS A 73 -25.22 -5.81 34.43
C LYS A 73 -24.55 -6.02 35.80
N ASN A 74 -23.46 -5.31 36.06
CA ASN A 74 -22.61 -5.46 37.24
C ASN A 74 -22.31 -4.09 37.89
N GLY A 75 -23.36 -3.33 38.17
CA GLY A 75 -23.27 -1.99 38.75
C GLY A 75 -22.83 -0.91 37.77
N LYS A 76 -22.57 0.29 38.29
CA LYS A 76 -22.07 1.44 37.51
C LYS A 76 -20.78 1.96 38.13
N ARG A 77 -19.87 2.48 37.31
CA ARG A 77 -18.65 3.16 37.75
C ARG A 77 -18.52 4.49 36.99
N HIS A 78 -18.40 5.60 37.72
CA HIS A 78 -18.41 6.95 37.13
C HIS A 78 -19.59 7.15 36.16
N ASN A 79 -20.79 6.72 36.58
CA ASN A 79 -22.04 6.73 35.79
C ASN A 79 -22.08 5.80 34.56
N ILE A 80 -21.00 5.11 34.20
CA ILE A 80 -20.96 4.13 33.11
C ILE A 80 -21.42 2.76 33.61
N GLN A 81 -22.34 2.13 32.88
CA GLN A 81 -22.78 0.75 33.08
C GLN A 81 -21.62 -0.23 32.93
N GLN A 82 -21.39 -1.03 33.97
CA GLN A 82 -20.46 -2.14 33.92
C GLN A 82 -21.21 -3.44 33.61
N PHE A 83 -20.59 -4.31 32.85
CA PHE A 83 -21.06 -5.65 32.51
C PHE A 83 -20.07 -6.69 33.03
N LYS A 84 -20.58 -7.91 33.26
CA LYS A 84 -19.78 -9.08 33.58
C LYS A 84 -20.23 -10.24 32.70
N CYS A 85 -19.28 -10.88 32.03
CA CYS A 85 -19.54 -12.12 31.30
C CYS A 85 -19.68 -13.29 32.29
N LYS A 86 -20.67 -14.16 32.10
CA LYS A 86 -20.88 -15.35 32.92
C LYS A 86 -19.91 -16.47 32.57
N ASP A 87 -19.44 -16.54 31.33
CA ASP A 87 -18.58 -17.65 30.89
C ASP A 87 -17.11 -17.39 31.22
N CYS A 88 -16.56 -16.24 30.82
CA CYS A 88 -15.16 -15.91 31.09
C CYS A 88 -14.93 -15.06 32.35
N HIS A 89 -16.02 -14.68 33.05
CA HIS A 89 -16.01 -13.85 34.27
C HIS A 89 -15.37 -12.46 34.16
N LYS A 90 -14.89 -12.06 32.98
CA LYS A 90 -14.31 -10.73 32.74
C LYS A 90 -15.37 -9.65 32.83
N ARG A 91 -14.94 -8.48 33.30
CA ARG A 91 -15.75 -7.25 33.38
C ARG A 91 -15.41 -6.35 32.21
N PHE A 92 -16.42 -5.68 31.67
CA PHE A 92 -16.25 -4.74 30.57
C PHE A 92 -17.36 -3.67 30.62
N ASN A 93 -17.24 -2.64 29.80
CA ASN A 93 -18.29 -1.66 29.56
C ASN A 93 -18.44 -1.47 28.03
N ARG A 94 -19.37 -0.63 27.59
CA ARG A 94 -19.60 -0.43 26.14
C ARG A 94 -18.38 0.14 25.40
N PHE A 95 -17.48 0.83 26.10
CA PHE A 95 -16.28 1.42 25.53
C PHE A 95 -15.08 0.46 25.46
N THR A 96 -15.14 -0.69 26.14
CA THR A 96 -14.02 -1.64 26.20
C THR A 96 -13.57 -2.06 24.80
N ASP A 97 -12.26 -2.00 24.53
CA ASP A 97 -11.64 -2.34 23.23
C ASP A 97 -12.11 -1.47 22.05
N THR A 98 -12.70 -0.30 22.31
CA THR A 98 -13.08 0.68 21.28
C THR A 98 -12.12 1.87 21.27
N ILE A 99 -12.08 2.62 20.17
CA ILE A 99 -11.29 3.87 20.06
C ILE A 99 -11.70 4.94 21.09
N LEU A 100 -12.93 4.85 21.61
CA LEU A 100 -13.48 5.73 22.63
C LEU A 100 -13.09 5.32 24.07
N GLU A 101 -12.34 4.23 24.25
CA GLU A 101 -11.94 3.79 25.59
C GLU A 101 -11.16 4.89 26.33
N LYS A 102 -11.65 5.26 27.52
CA LYS A 102 -11.07 6.31 28.40
C LYS A 102 -10.99 7.70 27.74
N THR A 103 -11.76 7.95 26.69
CA THR A 103 -11.87 9.29 26.10
C THR A 103 -12.81 10.17 26.92
N HIS A 104 -12.54 11.48 26.92
CA HIS A 104 -13.43 12.51 27.46
C HIS A 104 -13.87 13.50 26.36
N TRP A 105 -13.50 13.23 25.10
CA TRP A 105 -13.80 14.08 23.97
C TRP A 105 -15.10 13.67 23.31
N HIS A 106 -16.00 14.62 23.05
CA HIS A 106 -17.34 14.41 22.49
C HIS A 106 -17.35 13.70 21.12
N TRP A 107 -18.48 13.08 20.77
CA TRP A 107 -18.70 12.32 19.53
C TRP A 107 -18.35 13.14 18.28
N ASP A 108 -18.94 14.33 18.17
CA ASP A 108 -18.73 15.23 17.04
C ASP A 108 -17.25 15.57 16.80
N ILE A 109 -16.45 15.60 17.87
CA ILE A 109 -15.00 15.85 17.77
C ILE A 109 -14.32 14.66 17.09
N TRP A 110 -14.64 13.43 17.47
CA TRP A 110 -14.07 12.24 16.83
C TRP A 110 -14.48 12.10 15.37
N VAL A 111 -15.77 12.34 15.07
CA VAL A 111 -16.27 12.36 13.69
C VAL A 111 -15.55 13.42 12.88
N LYS A 112 -15.38 14.64 13.43
CA LYS A 112 -14.67 15.71 12.73
C LYS A 112 -13.18 15.41 12.53
N VAL A 113 -12.53 14.80 13.52
CA VAL A 113 -11.13 14.37 13.40
C VAL A 113 -11.00 13.34 12.29
N LEU A 114 -11.90 12.36 12.22
CA LEU A 114 -11.91 11.36 11.15
C LEU A 114 -12.16 12.01 9.78
N GLU A 115 -13.14 12.89 9.65
CA GLU A 115 -13.40 13.65 8.42
C GLU A 115 -12.13 14.38 7.95
N MET A 116 -11.42 15.08 8.85
CA MET A 116 -10.18 15.78 8.53
C MET A 116 -9.04 14.82 8.15
N VAL A 117 -8.96 13.64 8.78
CA VAL A 117 -7.97 12.60 8.43
C VAL A 117 -8.23 12.04 7.04
N ILE A 118 -9.49 11.75 6.71
CA ILE A 118 -9.92 11.30 5.38
C ILE A 118 -9.57 12.34 4.32
N ASN A 119 -9.82 13.61 4.60
CA ASN A 119 -9.49 14.73 3.71
C ASN A 119 -8.02 15.19 3.80
N HIS A 120 -7.15 14.41 4.45
CA HIS A 120 -5.69 14.62 4.48
C HIS A 120 -5.22 15.94 5.10
N TYR A 121 -5.98 16.48 6.06
CA TYR A 121 -5.62 17.74 6.71
C TYR A 121 -4.26 17.63 7.44
N PRO A 122 -3.40 18.66 7.34
CA PRO A 122 -2.24 18.80 8.20
C PRO A 122 -2.64 18.86 9.68
N ILE A 123 -1.82 18.29 10.57
CA ILE A 123 -2.14 18.25 12.01
C ILE A 123 -2.34 19.66 12.60
N HIS A 124 -1.58 20.66 12.12
CA HIS A 124 -1.75 22.05 12.56
C HIS A 124 -3.12 22.61 12.20
N ASP A 125 -3.62 22.32 11.00
CA ASP A 125 -4.93 22.77 10.55
C ASP A 125 -6.04 22.05 11.33
N MET A 126 -5.85 20.75 11.60
CA MET A 126 -6.74 19.99 12.48
C MET A 126 -6.81 20.63 13.87
N MET A 127 -5.67 20.99 14.46
CA MET A 127 -5.63 21.68 15.76
C MET A 127 -6.37 23.02 15.72
N ASN A 128 -6.19 23.82 14.66
CA ASN A 128 -6.87 25.10 14.51
C ASN A 128 -8.40 24.93 14.49
N VAL A 129 -8.91 23.97 13.70
CA VAL A 129 -10.34 23.63 13.65
C VAL A 129 -10.84 23.19 15.03
N LEU A 130 -10.09 22.31 15.71
CA LEU A 130 -10.48 21.81 17.03
C LEU A 130 -10.51 22.91 18.09
N VAL A 131 -9.57 23.85 18.06
CA VAL A 131 -9.53 24.98 19.00
C VAL A 131 -10.63 25.98 18.72
N ASN A 132 -10.78 26.41 17.46
CA ASN A 132 -11.68 27.50 17.08
C ASN A 132 -13.15 27.07 17.02
N ASP A 133 -13.43 25.89 16.49
CA ASP A 133 -14.80 25.46 16.19
C ASP A 133 -15.38 24.56 17.29
N TYR A 134 -14.51 23.81 17.99
CA TYR A 134 -14.91 22.84 19.03
C TYR A 134 -14.47 23.24 20.46
N GLY A 135 -13.78 24.37 20.62
CA GLY A 135 -13.35 24.89 21.91
C GLY A 135 -12.36 23.97 22.63
N CYS A 136 -11.55 23.21 21.89
CA CYS A 136 -10.52 22.33 22.43
C CYS A 136 -9.24 23.10 22.79
N ALA A 137 -9.37 24.18 23.56
CA ALA A 137 -8.26 25.04 23.94
C ALA A 137 -7.15 24.25 24.67
N GLY A 138 -5.89 24.46 24.26
CA GLY A 138 -4.74 23.80 24.86
C GLY A 138 -4.50 22.34 24.41
N ILE A 139 -5.20 21.86 23.37
CA ILE A 139 -4.93 20.53 22.81
C ILE A 139 -3.49 20.44 22.28
N ASP A 140 -2.78 19.38 22.66
CA ASP A 140 -1.39 19.16 22.26
C ASP A 140 -1.29 18.50 20.87
N TYR A 141 -0.26 18.88 20.11
CA TYR A 141 0.03 18.31 18.79
C TYR A 141 0.11 16.79 18.81
N LYS A 142 0.77 16.20 19.83
CA LYS A 142 0.94 14.75 19.90
C LYS A 142 -0.40 14.07 20.11
N THR A 143 -1.32 14.68 20.85
CA THR A 143 -2.67 14.14 21.07
C THR A 143 -3.42 13.98 19.75
N VAL A 144 -3.47 15.04 18.94
CA VAL A 144 -4.12 15.00 17.61
C VAL A 144 -3.43 14.01 16.69
N TRP A 145 -2.09 13.97 16.70
CA TRP A 145 -1.32 12.99 15.95
C TRP A 145 -1.65 11.54 16.37
N PHE A 146 -1.78 11.27 17.67
CA PHE A 146 -2.19 9.94 18.16
C PHE A 146 -3.58 9.56 17.69
N TRP A 147 -4.55 10.48 17.72
CA TRP A 147 -5.90 10.21 17.22
C TRP A 147 -5.90 9.87 15.75
N ARG A 148 -5.16 10.64 14.93
CA ARG A 148 -4.97 10.33 13.52
C ARG A 148 -4.41 8.92 13.33
N MET A 149 -3.34 8.57 14.04
CA MET A 149 -2.73 7.24 13.90
C MET A 149 -3.67 6.11 14.34
N LYS A 150 -4.46 6.32 15.40
CA LYS A 150 -5.47 5.34 15.82
C LYS A 150 -6.54 5.11 14.75
N LEU A 151 -7.05 6.19 14.14
CA LEU A 151 -8.05 6.11 13.09
C LEU A 151 -7.49 5.46 11.82
N ILE A 152 -6.29 5.85 11.39
CA ILE A 152 -5.61 5.25 10.24
C ILE A 152 -5.40 3.74 10.47
N HIS A 153 -4.92 3.35 11.66
CA HIS A 153 -4.73 1.94 11.98
C HIS A 153 -6.05 1.16 12.03
N ALA A 154 -7.09 1.72 12.66
CA ALA A 154 -8.40 1.07 12.72
C ALA A 154 -8.98 0.81 11.33
N LEU A 155 -8.80 1.74 10.39
CA LEU A 155 -9.21 1.59 9.00
C LEU A 155 -8.33 0.62 8.21
N ALA A 156 -7.03 0.57 8.51
CA ALA A 156 -6.12 -0.38 7.90
C ALA A 156 -6.41 -1.84 8.29
N GLU A 157 -6.98 -2.06 9.47
CA GLU A 157 -7.38 -3.37 9.99
C GLU A 157 -8.81 -3.79 9.58
N MET A 158 -9.50 -2.97 8.79
CA MET A 158 -10.81 -3.32 8.27
C MET A 158 -10.72 -4.54 7.35
N PRO A 159 -11.75 -5.41 7.33
CA PRO A 159 -11.79 -6.54 6.40
C PRO A 159 -11.60 -6.07 4.96
N MET A 160 -10.66 -6.70 4.26
CA MET A 160 -10.41 -6.44 2.84
C MET A 160 -11.34 -7.29 1.96
N PRO A 161 -11.67 -6.83 0.74
CA PRO A 161 -12.55 -7.56 -0.16
C PRO A 161 -11.86 -8.79 -0.77
N GLN A 162 -12.67 -9.76 -1.20
CA GLN A 162 -12.23 -10.85 -2.07
C GLN A 162 -12.19 -10.37 -3.53
N LEU A 163 -11.04 -10.54 -4.17
CA LEU A 163 -10.81 -10.21 -5.57
C LEU A 163 -11.16 -11.40 -6.45
N THR A 164 -11.91 -11.14 -7.53
CA THR A 164 -12.51 -12.19 -8.36
C THR A 164 -12.36 -11.91 -9.86
N GLY A 165 -12.49 -12.94 -10.69
CA GLY A 165 -12.45 -12.80 -12.15
C GLY A 165 -11.07 -12.41 -12.66
N VAL A 166 -10.95 -11.30 -13.40
CA VAL A 166 -9.65 -10.80 -13.88
C VAL A 166 -9.02 -9.91 -12.82
N VAL A 167 -7.87 -10.33 -12.29
CA VAL A 167 -7.12 -9.61 -11.27
C VAL A 167 -5.77 -9.18 -11.83
N GLN A 168 -5.44 -7.90 -11.68
CA GLN A 168 -4.13 -7.35 -12.03
C GLN A 168 -3.30 -7.23 -10.77
N VAL A 169 -2.08 -7.76 -10.79
CA VAL A 169 -1.15 -7.74 -9.65
C VAL A 169 0.19 -7.22 -10.11
N ASP A 170 0.75 -6.33 -9.31
CA ASP A 170 2.05 -5.72 -9.55
C ASP A 170 2.57 -5.06 -8.26
N GLU A 171 3.87 -4.85 -8.17
CA GLU A 171 4.54 -4.23 -7.03
C GLU A 171 4.88 -2.76 -7.27
N THR A 172 4.78 -1.97 -6.20
CA THR A 172 5.26 -0.59 -6.19
C THR A 172 6.21 -0.36 -5.03
N PHE A 173 7.18 0.52 -5.23
CA PHE A 173 8.29 0.70 -4.29
C PHE A 173 8.21 2.05 -3.60
N ILE A 174 8.14 2.01 -2.27
CA ILE A 174 8.18 3.20 -1.41
C ILE A 174 9.53 3.29 -0.73
N ARG A 175 10.28 4.37 -0.97
CA ARG A 175 11.62 4.54 -0.40
C ARG A 175 11.55 4.50 1.13
N GLU A 176 12.40 3.69 1.75
CA GLU A 176 12.44 3.54 3.20
C GLU A 176 12.65 4.90 3.89
N SER A 177 11.98 5.12 5.01
CA SER A 177 11.91 6.41 5.69
C SER A 177 11.77 6.21 7.19
N GLN A 178 12.71 6.79 7.94
CA GLN A 178 12.69 6.85 9.41
C GLN A 178 12.26 8.24 9.89
N LYS A 179 11.28 8.85 9.18
CA LYS A 179 10.69 10.15 9.54
C LYS A 179 10.26 10.16 11.00
N GLY A 180 10.73 11.17 11.74
CA GLY A 180 10.46 11.30 13.18
C GLY A 180 11.39 10.51 14.11
N SER A 181 12.30 9.68 13.58
CA SER A 181 13.35 9.05 14.41
C SER A 181 14.53 10.01 14.64
N ARG A 182 15.07 9.99 15.86
CA ARG A 182 16.34 10.65 16.21
C ARG A 182 17.56 9.73 16.08
N GLN A 183 17.33 8.43 15.94
CA GLN A 183 18.36 7.41 15.79
C GLN A 183 18.13 6.71 14.44
N LEU A 184 18.88 7.15 13.43
CA LEU A 184 18.77 6.64 12.07
C LEU A 184 19.67 5.42 11.90
N VAL A 185 19.09 4.31 11.48
CA VAL A 185 19.78 3.05 11.26
C VAL A 185 19.88 2.76 9.77
N SER A 186 21.00 2.22 9.32
CA SER A 186 21.16 1.77 7.94
C SER A 186 20.35 0.51 7.68
N THR A 187 19.62 0.49 6.57
CA THR A 187 18.94 -0.74 6.12
C THR A 187 19.93 -1.71 5.46
N ILE A 188 20.98 -1.19 4.82
CA ILE A 188 21.96 -1.93 4.04
C ILE A 188 23.02 -2.61 4.91
N SER A 189 23.46 -1.95 5.97
CA SER A 189 24.57 -2.40 6.83
C SER A 189 24.07 -2.59 8.25
N LYS A 190 24.22 -3.81 8.79
CA LYS A 190 23.80 -4.13 10.15
C LYS A 190 24.52 -3.22 11.15
N ASN A 191 23.75 -2.65 12.07
CA ASN A 191 24.22 -1.81 13.19
C ASN A 191 25.00 -0.55 12.76
N ALA A 192 24.90 -0.13 11.50
CA ALA A 192 25.53 1.10 11.04
C ALA A 192 24.56 2.29 11.21
N TYR A 193 25.10 3.41 11.69
CA TYR A 193 24.39 4.68 11.68
C TYR A 193 24.16 5.15 10.24
N ARG A 194 22.93 5.59 9.93
CA ARG A 194 22.59 6.20 8.64
C ARG A 194 22.57 7.72 8.79
N LYS A 195 23.29 8.43 7.92
CA LYS A 195 23.20 9.90 7.89
C LYS A 195 21.77 10.33 7.49
N PRO A 196 21.26 11.46 8.03
CA PRO A 196 20.06 12.09 7.51
C PRO A 196 20.24 12.37 6.01
N ARG A 197 19.18 12.15 5.23
CA ARG A 197 19.18 12.48 3.81
C ARG A 197 18.75 13.93 3.65
N TYR A 198 19.61 14.73 3.04
CA TYR A 198 19.31 16.10 2.62
C TYR A 198 19.35 16.15 1.10
N GLY A 199 18.38 16.83 0.48
CA GLY A 199 18.21 16.85 -0.97
C GLY A 199 17.82 15.48 -1.54
N ARG A 200 18.06 15.29 -2.84
CA ARG A 200 17.86 14.01 -3.52
C ARG A 200 19.15 13.20 -3.40
N GLN A 201 19.04 11.99 -2.85
CA GLN A 201 20.14 11.03 -2.80
C GLN A 201 19.67 9.71 -3.41
N PRO A 202 20.42 9.16 -4.38
CA PRO A 202 20.01 7.95 -5.05
C PRO A 202 20.14 6.74 -4.13
N SER A 203 19.41 5.68 -4.45
CA SER A 203 19.67 4.35 -3.91
C SER A 203 21.04 3.83 -4.31
N GLN A 204 21.62 2.96 -3.47
CA GLN A 204 22.88 2.30 -3.78
C GLN A 204 22.64 1.00 -4.56
N TYR A 205 21.58 0.26 -4.23
CA TYR A 205 21.29 -1.07 -4.77
C TYR A 205 19.87 -1.22 -5.32
N GLY A 206 19.17 -0.10 -5.52
CA GLY A 206 17.84 -0.10 -6.13
C GLY A 206 16.78 -0.85 -5.31
N VAL A 207 15.74 -1.30 -6.02
CA VAL A 207 14.57 -2.00 -5.45
C VAL A 207 14.89 -3.41 -4.95
N MET A 208 15.97 -4.02 -5.45
CA MET A 208 16.45 -5.33 -4.97
C MET A 208 17.08 -5.25 -3.58
N GLY A 209 17.57 -4.06 -3.18
CA GLY A 209 18.12 -3.80 -1.86
C GLY A 209 17.06 -3.42 -0.84
N SER A 210 17.42 -3.48 0.44
CA SER A 210 16.54 -3.09 1.57
C SER A 210 16.28 -1.57 1.69
N GLU A 211 16.47 -0.80 0.63
CA GLU A 211 16.31 0.66 0.61
C GLU A 211 14.90 1.11 0.27
N PHE A 212 14.07 0.19 -0.22
CA PHE A 212 12.67 0.40 -0.55
C PHE A 212 11.83 -0.61 0.22
N ALA A 213 10.63 -0.19 0.62
CA ALA A 213 9.57 -1.09 1.03
C ALA A 213 8.75 -1.44 -0.20
N THR A 214 8.57 -2.74 -0.42
CA THR A 214 7.83 -3.28 -1.55
C THR A 214 6.38 -3.45 -1.15
N VAL A 215 5.50 -2.78 -1.89
CA VAL A 215 4.05 -2.81 -1.69
C VAL A 215 3.47 -3.59 -2.85
N ILE A 216 2.96 -4.77 -2.56
CA ILE A 216 2.25 -5.57 -3.57
C ILE A 216 0.84 -5.04 -3.65
N THR A 217 0.34 -4.86 -4.86
CA THR A 217 -0.98 -4.31 -5.13
C THR A 217 -1.72 -5.24 -6.07
N ALA A 218 -2.96 -5.54 -5.74
CA ALA A 218 -3.86 -6.34 -6.56
C ALA A 218 -5.17 -5.57 -6.77
N VAL A 219 -5.71 -5.59 -7.98
CA VAL A 219 -6.98 -4.94 -8.32
C VAL A 219 -7.79 -5.78 -9.29
N ASP A 220 -9.07 -5.99 -8.99
CA ASP A 220 -9.98 -6.75 -9.84
C ASP A 220 -10.65 -5.88 -10.92
N SER A 221 -11.37 -6.53 -11.83
CA SER A 221 -12.11 -5.86 -12.89
C SER A 221 -13.25 -4.93 -12.41
N ARG A 222 -13.77 -5.14 -11.19
CA ARG A 222 -14.79 -4.30 -10.55
C ARG A 222 -14.18 -3.03 -9.96
N GLY A 223 -12.87 -3.03 -9.71
CA GLY A 223 -12.11 -1.93 -9.12
C GLY A 223 -11.86 -2.08 -7.62
N TYR A 224 -12.16 -3.23 -7.02
CA TYR A 224 -11.74 -3.53 -5.65
C TYR A 224 -10.24 -3.82 -5.64
N CYS A 225 -9.54 -3.39 -4.61
CA CYS A 225 -8.11 -3.61 -4.48
C CYS A 225 -7.70 -4.11 -3.10
N VAL A 226 -6.54 -4.78 -3.10
CA VAL A 226 -5.82 -5.24 -1.91
C VAL A 226 -4.39 -4.78 -2.05
N CYS A 227 -3.91 -4.00 -1.09
CA CYS A 227 -2.52 -3.51 -1.07
C CYS A 227 -1.86 -3.87 0.26
N LYS A 228 -0.70 -4.51 0.20
CA LYS A 228 0.04 -4.94 1.41
C LYS A 228 1.53 -4.64 1.25
N VAL A 229 2.13 -4.11 2.31
CA VAL A 229 3.58 -3.91 2.42
C VAL A 229 4.20 -5.26 2.76
N ALA A 230 4.93 -5.85 1.80
CA ALA A 230 5.42 -7.21 1.91
C ALA A 230 6.78 -7.28 2.63
N SER A 231 7.78 -6.59 2.10
CA SER A 231 9.16 -6.67 2.60
C SER A 231 9.91 -5.36 2.37
N LEU A 232 11.13 -5.25 2.93
CA LEU A 232 12.13 -4.34 2.38
C LEU A 232 12.87 -5.03 1.24
N GLY A 233 12.86 -4.41 0.06
CA GLY A 233 13.48 -4.94 -1.14
C GLY A 233 12.72 -6.13 -1.71
N LYS A 234 13.47 -7.11 -2.23
CA LYS A 234 12.89 -8.28 -2.90
C LYS A 234 11.83 -9.02 -2.05
N VAL A 235 10.77 -9.47 -2.73
CA VAL A 235 9.71 -10.34 -2.19
C VAL A 235 10.04 -11.81 -2.46
N SER A 236 9.61 -12.73 -1.57
CA SER A 236 9.69 -14.17 -1.82
C SER A 236 8.34 -14.73 -2.26
N PRO A 237 8.31 -15.81 -3.08
CA PRO A 237 7.05 -16.43 -3.52
C PRO A 237 6.15 -16.88 -2.37
N GLU A 238 6.73 -17.42 -1.29
CA GLU A 238 5.99 -17.88 -0.12
C GLU A 238 5.28 -16.71 0.58
N LEU A 239 5.98 -15.57 0.71
CA LEU A 239 5.42 -14.38 1.32
C LEU A 239 4.27 -13.80 0.48
N PHE A 240 4.37 -13.84 -0.86
CA PHE A 240 3.26 -13.44 -1.71
C PHE A 240 2.03 -14.32 -1.50
N PHE A 241 2.22 -15.65 -1.47
CA PHE A 241 1.15 -16.61 -1.21
C PHE A 241 0.48 -16.32 0.14
N ASP A 242 1.25 -16.22 1.23
CA ASP A 242 0.74 -15.96 2.58
C ASP A 242 -0.06 -14.65 2.68
N LEU A 243 0.32 -13.62 1.91
CA LEU A 243 -0.31 -12.31 1.97
C LEU A 243 -1.56 -12.18 1.08
N PHE A 244 -1.61 -12.84 -0.09
CA PHE A 244 -2.64 -12.56 -1.10
C PHE A 244 -3.60 -13.72 -1.35
N ASP A 245 -3.21 -14.95 -1.07
CA ASP A 245 -4.03 -16.12 -1.40
C ASP A 245 -5.40 -16.10 -0.71
N GLU A 246 -5.45 -15.62 0.54
CA GLU A 246 -6.71 -15.46 1.29
C GLU A 246 -7.68 -14.43 0.69
N HIS A 247 -7.21 -13.56 -0.23
CA HIS A 247 -7.99 -12.50 -0.87
C HIS A 247 -8.40 -12.84 -2.30
N PHE A 248 -8.02 -14.01 -2.79
CA PHE A 248 -8.24 -14.44 -4.16
C PHE A 248 -9.32 -15.52 -4.20
N ASP A 249 -10.45 -15.19 -4.83
CA ASP A 249 -11.56 -16.12 -5.01
C ASP A 249 -11.94 -16.22 -6.48
N ASN A 250 -12.02 -17.44 -7.02
CA ASN A 250 -12.44 -17.71 -8.40
C ASN A 250 -11.77 -16.80 -9.46
N ILE A 251 -10.44 -16.75 -9.47
CA ILE A 251 -9.68 -15.98 -10.45
C ILE A 251 -9.78 -16.64 -11.84
N SER A 252 -10.30 -15.89 -12.81
CA SER A 252 -10.33 -16.27 -14.23
C SER A 252 -8.98 -16.06 -14.90
N TYR A 253 -8.33 -14.92 -14.62
CA TYR A 253 -6.98 -14.60 -15.08
C TYR A 253 -6.26 -13.75 -14.05
N LEU A 254 -5.02 -14.12 -13.73
CA LEU A 254 -4.07 -13.22 -13.09
C LEU A 254 -3.32 -12.45 -14.19
N CYS A 255 -3.13 -11.15 -14.04
CA CYS A 255 -2.35 -10.32 -14.96
C CYS A 255 -1.20 -9.68 -14.20
N SER A 256 0.05 -9.97 -14.58
CA SER A 256 1.21 -9.29 -14.01
C SER A 256 2.27 -8.99 -15.06
N ASP A 257 3.37 -8.41 -14.60
CA ASP A 257 4.61 -8.31 -15.35
C ASP A 257 5.30 -9.69 -15.49
N ALA A 258 6.56 -9.70 -15.95
CA ALA A 258 7.33 -10.93 -16.14
C ALA A 258 8.01 -11.46 -14.87
N ASN A 259 7.64 -10.98 -13.68
CA ASN A 259 8.21 -11.42 -12.43
C ASN A 259 7.83 -12.89 -12.12
N SER A 260 8.83 -13.70 -11.81
CA SER A 260 8.67 -15.14 -11.56
C SER A 260 7.71 -15.48 -10.41
N ILE A 261 7.58 -14.59 -9.43
CA ILE A 261 6.75 -14.80 -8.23
C ILE A 261 5.30 -15.09 -8.63
N TYR A 262 4.77 -14.33 -9.60
CA TYR A 262 3.40 -14.47 -10.07
C TYR A 262 3.20 -15.73 -10.93
N GLU A 263 4.19 -16.08 -11.73
CA GLU A 263 4.17 -17.32 -12.52
C GLU A 263 4.16 -18.55 -11.61
N ASP A 264 4.98 -18.56 -10.55
CA ASP A 264 5.02 -19.65 -9.58
C ASP A 264 3.70 -19.80 -8.82
N TYR A 265 3.10 -18.68 -8.39
CA TYR A 265 1.76 -18.66 -7.79
C TYR A 265 0.71 -19.26 -8.74
N CYS A 266 0.72 -18.81 -10.01
CA CYS A 266 -0.25 -19.27 -10.99
C CYS A 266 -0.11 -20.76 -11.28
N LYS A 267 1.13 -21.29 -11.38
CA LYS A 267 1.38 -22.73 -11.54
C LYS A 267 0.84 -23.52 -10.36
N LEU A 268 1.07 -23.05 -9.14
CA LEU A 268 0.61 -23.71 -7.92
C LEU A 268 -0.94 -23.77 -7.86
N ARG A 269 -1.62 -22.69 -8.23
CA ARG A 269 -3.08 -22.59 -8.23
C ARG A 269 -3.75 -23.05 -9.53
N ASN A 270 -2.97 -23.44 -10.54
CA ASN A 270 -3.44 -23.74 -11.89
C ASN A 270 -4.32 -22.62 -12.48
N THR A 271 -3.90 -21.37 -12.25
CA THR A 271 -4.60 -20.17 -12.69
C THR A 271 -4.02 -19.69 -14.03
N PRO A 272 -4.85 -19.36 -15.04
CA PRO A 272 -4.39 -18.73 -16.27
C PRO A 272 -3.69 -17.39 -15.98
N HIS A 273 -2.52 -17.18 -16.56
CA HIS A 273 -1.67 -16.05 -16.22
C HIS A 273 -1.31 -15.25 -17.46
N TYR A 274 -1.79 -14.01 -17.54
CA TYR A 274 -1.41 -13.06 -18.56
C TYR A 274 -0.17 -12.29 -18.13
N VAL A 275 0.92 -12.48 -18.88
CA VAL A 275 2.21 -11.84 -18.63
C VAL A 275 2.42 -10.73 -19.65
N ARG A 276 2.73 -9.52 -19.19
CA ARG A 276 3.17 -8.42 -20.06
C ARG A 276 4.51 -7.86 -19.58
N PRO A 277 5.61 -8.04 -20.33
CA PRO A 277 6.92 -7.48 -19.97
C PRO A 277 6.89 -5.95 -19.85
N SER A 278 7.66 -5.37 -18.94
CA SER A 278 7.66 -3.92 -18.71
C SER A 278 8.29 -3.13 -19.86
N ASN A 279 9.29 -3.71 -20.54
CA ASN A 279 9.89 -3.13 -21.75
C ASN A 279 9.02 -3.31 -23.01
N TYR A 280 7.81 -3.88 -22.90
CA TYR A 280 6.93 -4.20 -24.03
C TYR A 280 6.70 -2.99 -24.96
N ILE A 281 6.46 -1.79 -24.42
CA ILE A 281 6.18 -0.61 -25.26
C ILE A 281 7.41 -0.19 -26.08
N LYS A 282 8.61 -0.20 -25.46
CA LYS A 282 9.87 0.09 -26.17
C LYS A 282 10.10 -0.95 -27.26
N MET A 283 9.99 -2.23 -26.89
CA MET A 283 10.23 -3.36 -27.76
C MET A 283 9.34 -3.35 -29.00
N ILE A 284 8.03 -3.17 -28.88
CA ILE A 284 7.17 -3.12 -30.08
C ILE A 284 7.53 -1.91 -30.97
N GLY A 285 7.91 -0.78 -30.36
CA GLY A 285 8.35 0.42 -31.08
C GLY A 285 9.61 0.18 -31.91
N ASP A 286 10.60 -0.52 -31.36
CA ASP A 286 11.84 -0.87 -32.05
C ASP A 286 11.61 -1.75 -33.29
N TYR A 287 10.52 -2.53 -33.29
CA TYR A 287 10.07 -3.35 -34.44
C TYR A 287 9.11 -2.62 -35.38
N GLY A 288 8.95 -1.31 -35.23
CA GLY A 288 8.14 -0.46 -36.11
C GLY A 288 6.65 -0.42 -35.79
N TYR A 289 6.25 -0.77 -34.56
CA TYR A 289 4.87 -0.62 -34.12
C TYR A 289 4.49 0.86 -33.96
N VAL A 290 3.39 1.27 -34.61
CA VAL A 290 2.86 2.63 -34.52
C VAL A 290 1.79 2.69 -33.43
N ILE A 291 2.03 3.46 -32.36
CA ILE A 291 1.05 3.68 -31.30
C ILE A 291 -0.14 4.46 -31.86
N GLN A 292 -1.35 4.00 -31.57
CA GLN A 292 -2.61 4.64 -32.02
C GLN A 292 -2.75 4.78 -33.54
N ALA A 293 -2.27 3.79 -34.30
CA ALA A 293 -2.47 3.68 -35.75
C ALA A 293 -3.92 3.96 -36.18
N THR A 294 -4.14 5.01 -36.97
CA THR A 294 -5.46 5.40 -37.49
C THR A 294 -5.74 4.72 -38.82
N GLU A 295 -4.70 4.60 -39.66
CA GLU A 295 -4.78 4.07 -41.02
C GLU A 295 -4.86 2.54 -41.06
N GLU A 296 -5.59 1.98 -42.02
CA GLU A 296 -5.80 0.53 -42.09
C GLU A 296 -4.51 -0.24 -42.43
N PHE A 297 -3.63 0.37 -43.24
CA PHE A 297 -2.34 -0.25 -43.58
C PHE A 297 -1.41 -0.33 -42.35
N GLU A 298 -1.42 0.68 -41.48
CA GLU A 298 -0.66 0.69 -40.23
C GLU A 298 -1.18 -0.36 -39.25
N LYS A 299 -2.51 -0.51 -39.14
CA LYS A 299 -3.12 -1.56 -38.31
C LYS A 299 -2.71 -2.96 -38.78
N LYS A 300 -2.65 -3.20 -40.10
CA LYS A 300 -2.17 -4.46 -40.68
C LYS A 300 -0.68 -4.67 -40.41
N ALA A 301 0.15 -3.63 -40.51
CA ALA A 301 1.57 -3.71 -40.18
C ALA A 301 1.79 -4.02 -38.69
N ASN A 302 1.09 -3.30 -37.80
CA ASN A 302 1.11 -3.53 -36.36
C ASN A 302 0.71 -4.96 -36.00
N LYS A 303 -0.35 -5.51 -36.64
CA LYS A 303 -0.76 -6.91 -36.41
C LYS A 303 0.39 -7.88 -36.73
N LYS A 304 1.09 -7.69 -37.86
CA LYS A 304 2.23 -8.54 -38.24
C LYS A 304 3.40 -8.44 -37.26
N VAL A 305 3.68 -7.23 -36.76
CA VAL A 305 4.73 -7.01 -35.75
C VAL A 305 4.39 -7.77 -34.47
N LEU A 306 3.16 -7.62 -33.96
CA LEU A 306 2.71 -8.31 -32.75
C LEU A 306 2.70 -9.83 -32.93
N GLU A 307 2.23 -10.33 -34.08
CA GLU A 307 2.21 -11.76 -34.39
C GLU A 307 3.62 -12.36 -34.42
N HIS A 308 4.57 -11.65 -35.04
CA HIS A 308 5.97 -12.06 -35.05
C HIS A 308 6.55 -12.13 -33.64
N LEU A 309 6.38 -11.07 -32.83
CA LEU A 309 6.92 -11.01 -31.47
C LEU A 309 6.27 -12.04 -30.54
N TYR A 310 5.01 -12.39 -30.77
CA TYR A 310 4.29 -13.43 -30.03
C TYR A 310 4.93 -14.80 -30.25
N TYR A 311 5.14 -15.21 -31.50
CA TYR A 311 5.73 -16.52 -31.80
C TYR A 311 7.22 -16.61 -31.46
N GLU A 312 7.93 -15.48 -31.41
CA GLU A 312 9.31 -15.42 -30.88
C GLU A 312 9.35 -15.48 -29.34
N GLY A 313 8.19 -15.40 -28.66
CA GLY A 313 8.07 -15.49 -27.21
C GLY A 313 8.53 -14.23 -26.47
N ILE A 314 8.55 -13.09 -27.15
CA ILE A 314 9.09 -11.82 -26.63
C ILE A 314 7.96 -10.88 -26.18
N SER A 315 6.78 -10.95 -26.82
CA SER A 315 5.63 -10.14 -26.45
C SER A 315 4.87 -10.70 -25.22
N ASP A 316 3.76 -10.04 -24.90
CA ASP A 316 2.79 -10.54 -23.94
C ASP A 316 2.21 -11.91 -24.36
N ARG A 317 1.86 -12.72 -23.36
CA ARG A 317 1.41 -14.10 -23.53
C ARG A 317 0.49 -14.54 -22.39
N ILE A 318 -0.22 -15.64 -22.59
CA ILE A 318 -0.95 -16.34 -21.52
C ILE A 318 -0.24 -17.65 -21.23
N THR A 319 0.21 -17.85 -19.99
CA THR A 319 0.74 -19.12 -19.48
C THR A 319 -0.36 -19.90 -18.75
N ASN A 320 -0.06 -21.16 -18.38
CA ASN A 320 -1.00 -22.10 -17.74
C ASN A 320 -2.29 -22.40 -18.51
N ARG A 321 -2.25 -22.32 -19.85
CA ARG A 321 -3.39 -22.67 -20.71
C ARG A 321 -3.02 -23.45 -21.97
N GLY A 322 -1.79 -23.98 -22.01
CA GLY A 322 -1.22 -24.59 -23.21
C GLY A 322 -0.85 -23.58 -24.29
N ASP A 323 -0.28 -24.07 -25.38
CA ASP A 323 0.06 -23.25 -26.54
C ASP A 323 -1.23 -22.81 -27.27
N MET A 324 -1.25 -21.57 -27.77
CA MET A 324 -2.37 -21.04 -28.54
C MET A 324 -1.90 -20.23 -29.74
N LEU A 325 -2.79 -20.10 -30.73
CA LEU A 325 -2.55 -19.27 -31.90
C LEU A 325 -2.71 -17.79 -31.55
N PHE A 326 -1.96 -16.92 -32.24
CA PHE A 326 -1.95 -15.48 -32.01
C PHE A 326 -3.36 -14.83 -32.09
N ASP A 327 -4.19 -15.25 -33.05
CA ASP A 327 -5.56 -14.72 -33.20
C ASP A 327 -6.44 -15.09 -31.99
N THR A 328 -6.36 -16.33 -31.52
CA THR A 328 -7.07 -16.80 -30.31
C THR A 328 -6.59 -16.07 -29.06
N PHE A 329 -5.28 -15.86 -28.92
CA PHE A 329 -4.71 -15.07 -27.84
C PHE A 329 -5.26 -13.64 -27.85
N THR A 330 -5.28 -12.99 -29.02
CA THR A 330 -5.76 -11.62 -29.19
C THR A 330 -7.24 -11.49 -28.86
N GLU A 331 -8.05 -12.44 -29.30
CA GLU A 331 -9.48 -12.50 -28.99
C GLU A 331 -9.72 -12.65 -27.48
N LEU A 332 -9.02 -13.58 -26.83
CA LEU A 332 -9.13 -13.79 -25.38
C LEU A 332 -8.68 -12.56 -24.58
N LYS A 333 -7.56 -11.95 -24.97
CA LYS A 333 -7.05 -10.71 -24.38
C LYS A 333 -8.08 -9.60 -24.45
N TYR A 334 -8.71 -9.42 -25.61
CA TYR A 334 -9.73 -8.39 -25.83
C TYR A 334 -11.02 -8.68 -25.04
N GLN A 335 -11.58 -9.89 -25.16
CA GLN A 335 -12.83 -10.28 -24.52
C GLN A 335 -12.76 -10.19 -22.98
N ASN A 336 -11.60 -10.52 -22.40
CA ASN A 336 -11.40 -10.50 -20.95
C ASN A 336 -10.76 -9.19 -20.45
N GLY A 337 -10.42 -8.25 -21.33
CA GLY A 337 -9.79 -6.97 -20.95
C GLY A 337 -8.43 -7.13 -20.25
N LEU A 338 -7.64 -8.13 -20.66
CA LEU A 338 -6.35 -8.46 -20.02
C LEU A 338 -5.34 -7.33 -20.25
N SER A 339 -4.86 -6.73 -19.16
CA SER A 339 -3.96 -5.59 -19.18
C SER A 339 -3.36 -5.38 -17.78
N LEU A 340 -2.42 -4.43 -17.68
CA LEU A 340 -1.87 -3.93 -16.40
C LEU A 340 -2.31 -2.49 -16.12
N GLY A 341 -3.36 -1.99 -16.80
CA GLY A 341 -3.71 -0.57 -16.75
C GLY A 341 -4.20 -0.10 -15.38
N ARG A 342 -5.03 -0.90 -14.71
CA ARG A 342 -5.64 -0.55 -13.42
C ARG A 342 -4.62 -0.58 -12.29
N VAL A 343 -3.73 -1.57 -12.29
CA VAL A 343 -2.68 -1.67 -11.26
C VAL A 343 -1.66 -0.53 -11.40
N ASN A 344 -1.31 -0.14 -12.63
CA ASN A 344 -0.47 1.03 -12.89
C ASN A 344 -1.12 2.35 -12.43
N GLU A 345 -2.44 2.50 -12.58
CA GLU A 345 -3.18 3.64 -12.03
C GLU A 345 -3.12 3.65 -10.50
N LEU A 346 -3.36 2.49 -9.88
CA LEU A 346 -3.29 2.30 -8.43
C LEU A 346 -1.90 2.65 -7.87
N HIS A 347 -0.82 2.26 -8.56
CA HIS A 347 0.54 2.65 -8.19
C HIS A 347 0.75 4.16 -8.19
N LYS A 348 0.23 4.87 -9.20
CA LYS A 348 0.31 6.33 -9.28
C LYS A 348 -0.44 6.98 -8.12
N GLU A 349 -1.65 6.49 -7.82
CA GLU A 349 -2.44 6.95 -6.67
C GLU A 349 -1.70 6.73 -5.35
N ILE A 350 -1.10 5.55 -5.12
CA ILE A 350 -0.31 5.25 -3.92
C ILE A 350 0.91 6.17 -3.81
N LYS A 351 1.67 6.35 -4.90
CA LYS A 351 2.85 7.23 -4.91
C LYS A 351 2.46 8.69 -4.63
N GLN A 352 1.36 9.17 -5.21
CA GLN A 352 0.81 10.50 -4.93
C GLN A 352 0.43 10.62 -3.45
N TYR A 353 -0.37 9.68 -2.94
CA TYR A 353 -0.81 9.66 -1.55
C TYR A 353 0.37 9.70 -0.57
N ILE A 354 1.34 8.80 -0.73
CA ILE A 354 2.48 8.71 0.19
C ILE A 354 3.41 9.91 0.05
N TYR A 355 3.87 10.24 -1.16
CA TYR A 355 4.94 11.24 -1.33
C TYR A 355 4.44 12.68 -1.29
N ARG A 356 3.22 12.96 -1.75
CA ARG A 356 2.67 14.32 -1.80
C ARG A 356 1.70 14.56 -0.66
N ASP A 357 0.62 13.82 -0.60
CA ASP A 357 -0.49 14.13 0.32
C ASP A 357 -0.06 13.92 1.78
N MET A 358 0.71 12.86 2.05
CA MET A 358 1.26 12.58 3.38
C MET A 358 2.66 13.19 3.61
N THR A 359 3.28 13.80 2.58
CA THR A 359 4.67 14.31 2.61
C THR A 359 5.69 13.26 3.07
N ASN A 360 5.53 12.04 2.57
CA ASN A 360 6.21 10.82 3.01
C ASN A 360 5.82 10.39 4.43
N VAL A 361 5.86 9.08 4.68
CA VAL A 361 5.51 8.46 5.97
C VAL A 361 6.73 7.73 6.52
N SER A 362 6.72 7.42 7.82
CA SER A 362 7.73 6.50 8.34
C SER A 362 7.37 5.07 7.95
N THR A 363 8.35 4.29 7.50
CA THR A 363 8.12 2.91 7.02
C THR A 363 7.53 2.02 8.11
N LYS A 364 7.76 2.31 9.40
CA LYS A 364 7.13 1.57 10.51
C LYS A 364 5.60 1.70 10.57
N TYR A 365 5.04 2.75 9.97
CA TYR A 365 3.60 2.96 9.86
C TYR A 365 3.10 2.72 8.44
N LEU A 366 3.96 2.39 7.48
CA LEU A 366 3.59 2.34 6.06
C LEU A 366 2.43 1.37 5.81
N GLN A 367 2.40 0.21 6.47
CA GLN A 367 1.26 -0.72 6.36
C GLN A 367 -0.06 -0.09 6.82
N ASP A 368 -0.06 0.74 7.87
CA ASP A 368 -1.29 1.42 8.31
C ASP A 368 -1.75 2.43 7.26
N TYR A 369 -0.83 3.20 6.69
CA TYR A 369 -1.16 4.18 5.66
C TYR A 369 -1.62 3.50 4.36
N ILE A 370 -1.01 2.38 3.96
CA ILE A 370 -1.43 1.61 2.78
C ILE A 370 -2.79 0.94 3.02
N GLY A 371 -3.03 0.37 4.20
CA GLY A 371 -4.33 -0.21 4.55
C GLY A 371 -5.43 0.85 4.58
N PHE A 372 -5.17 2.02 5.19
CA PHE A 372 -6.08 3.16 5.16
C PHE A 372 -6.39 3.62 3.72
N PHE A 373 -5.35 3.77 2.89
CA PHE A 373 -5.53 4.13 1.48
C PHE A 373 -6.41 3.09 0.75
N THR A 374 -6.16 1.80 0.99
CA THR A 374 -6.90 0.68 0.40
C THR A 374 -8.37 0.72 0.81
N TYR A 375 -8.67 0.96 2.09
CA TYR A 375 -10.04 1.11 2.59
C TYR A 375 -10.77 2.26 1.88
N ILE A 376 -10.15 3.45 1.83
CA ILE A 376 -10.75 4.63 1.17
C ILE A 376 -10.95 4.38 -0.34
N ARG A 377 -10.03 3.65 -0.99
CA ARG A 377 -10.14 3.31 -2.40
C ARG A 377 -11.29 2.33 -2.67
N ASN A 378 -11.45 1.34 -1.80
CA ASN A 378 -12.55 0.36 -1.87
C ASN A 378 -13.90 0.99 -1.53
N TRP A 379 -13.93 1.96 -0.61
CA TRP A 379 -15.13 2.76 -0.36
C TRP A 379 -15.65 3.40 -1.63
N ARG A 380 -14.76 4.02 -2.42
CA ARG A 380 -15.14 4.61 -3.72
C ARG A 380 -15.69 3.56 -4.68
N THR A 381 -15.13 2.37 -4.71
CA THR A 381 -15.61 1.29 -5.59
C THR A 381 -17.01 0.82 -5.17
N GLU A 382 -17.26 0.73 -3.86
CA GLU A 382 -18.55 0.29 -3.32
C GLU A 382 -19.65 1.36 -3.42
N HIS A 383 -19.34 2.62 -3.12
CA HIS A 383 -20.32 3.71 -3.02
C HIS A 383 -20.36 4.62 -4.26
N GLY A 384 -19.37 4.54 -5.15
CA GLY A 384 -19.24 5.37 -6.36
C GLY A 384 -18.60 6.75 -6.13
N TYR A 385 -18.27 7.12 -4.89
CA TYR A 385 -17.66 8.41 -4.53
C TYR A 385 -16.71 8.27 -3.32
N TYR A 386 -15.79 9.22 -3.11
CA TYR A 386 -14.89 9.22 -1.95
C TYR A 386 -15.59 9.74 -0.67
N PRO A 387 -15.30 9.19 0.53
CA PRO A 387 -16.00 9.54 1.78
C PRO A 387 -15.57 10.89 2.37
N THR A 388 -15.76 11.99 1.63
CA THR A 388 -15.24 13.30 2.00
C THR A 388 -16.15 14.08 2.95
N SER A 389 -17.42 13.67 3.11
CA SER A 389 -18.39 14.40 3.94
C SER A 389 -18.36 13.97 5.41
N GLN A 390 -18.85 14.85 6.28
CA GLN A 390 -19.02 14.53 7.71
C GLN A 390 -19.96 13.32 7.93
N LYS A 391 -20.97 13.14 7.07
CA LYS A 391 -21.89 11.99 7.15
C LYS A 391 -21.18 10.68 6.82
N ASP A 392 -20.32 10.68 5.82
CA ASP A 392 -19.51 9.50 5.47
C ASP A 392 -18.54 9.19 6.60
N ALA A 393 -17.88 10.21 7.16
CA ALA A 393 -17.01 10.04 8.32
C ALA A 393 -17.75 9.46 9.53
N GLU A 394 -18.99 9.88 9.78
CA GLU A 394 -19.82 9.30 10.84
C GLU A 394 -20.16 7.82 10.58
N ALA A 395 -20.53 7.46 9.35
CA ALA A 395 -20.78 6.07 8.97
C ALA A 395 -19.54 5.19 9.17
N ILE A 396 -18.39 5.66 8.69
CA ILE A 396 -17.09 4.98 8.87
C ILE A 396 -16.73 4.88 10.36
N PHE A 397 -17.02 5.91 11.15
CA PHE A 397 -16.74 5.87 12.59
C PHE A 397 -17.56 4.79 13.30
N ILE A 398 -18.82 4.61 12.91
CA ILE A 398 -19.68 3.53 13.40
C ILE A 398 -19.09 2.16 13.04
N GLU A 399 -18.57 1.99 11.82
CA GLU A 399 -17.87 0.76 11.41
C GLU A 399 -16.64 0.49 12.29
N ILE A 400 -15.81 1.51 12.55
CA ILE A 400 -14.64 1.40 13.44
C ILE A 400 -15.04 0.90 14.82
N LEU A 401 -16.12 1.43 15.39
CA LEU A 401 -16.61 1.05 16.71
C LEU A 401 -17.11 -0.40 16.76
N LYS A 402 -17.74 -0.88 15.68
CA LYS A 402 -18.25 -2.25 15.58
C LYS A 402 -17.15 -3.28 15.38
N THR A 403 -16.07 -2.91 14.70
CA THR A 403 -14.96 -3.82 14.39
C THR A 403 -14.07 -4.09 15.60
N LYS A 404 -14.14 -3.25 16.65
CA LYS A 404 -13.43 -3.40 17.93
C LYS A 404 -11.90 -3.52 17.79
N LYS A 405 -11.35 -2.94 16.71
CA LYS A 405 -9.92 -2.83 16.46
C LYS A 405 -9.44 -1.50 17.04
N ASN A 406 -9.01 -1.52 18.29
CA ASN A 406 -8.45 -0.35 18.96
C ASN A 406 -6.94 -0.50 19.11
N LEU A 407 -6.23 0.62 18.95
CA LEU A 407 -4.81 0.72 19.25
C LEU A 407 -4.62 1.77 20.35
N THR A 408 -3.95 1.41 21.42
CA THR A 408 -3.63 2.35 22.49
C THR A 408 -2.52 3.30 22.05
N SER A 409 -2.46 4.49 22.66
CA SER A 409 -1.39 5.45 22.36
C SER A 409 0.01 4.89 22.72
N THR A 410 0.08 3.93 23.65
CA THR A 410 1.32 3.23 24.01
C THR A 410 1.76 2.29 22.90
N GLU A 411 0.85 1.48 22.35
CA GLU A 411 1.14 0.58 21.23
C GLU A 411 1.54 1.36 19.98
N VAL A 412 0.88 2.49 19.67
CA VAL A 412 1.29 3.38 18.57
C VAL A 412 2.75 3.82 18.74
N ARG A 413 3.18 4.18 19.96
CA ARG A 413 4.57 4.62 20.23
C ARG A 413 5.56 3.48 20.11
N GLN A 414 5.18 2.32 20.61
CA GLN A 414 6.02 1.13 20.69
C GLN A 414 6.01 0.31 19.39
N LYS A 415 5.19 0.69 18.40
CA LYS A 415 5.16 0.02 17.10
C LYS A 415 6.55 -0.08 16.49
N GLU A 416 7.01 -1.32 16.37
CA GLU A 416 8.33 -1.65 15.86
C GLU A 416 8.30 -1.83 14.35
N PHE A 417 9.49 -1.69 13.76
CA PHE A 417 9.69 -1.94 12.34
C PHE A 417 9.85 -3.44 12.10
N LEU A 418 8.78 -4.10 11.66
CA LEU A 418 8.72 -5.55 11.44
C LEU A 418 8.41 -5.84 9.96
N LEU A 419 9.38 -5.62 9.08
CA LEU A 419 9.32 -6.09 7.70
C LEU A 419 10.44 -7.08 7.44
N PRO A 420 10.16 -8.21 6.75
CA PRO A 420 11.19 -9.09 6.22
C PRO A 420 12.21 -8.28 5.42
N LYS A 421 13.49 -8.62 5.59
CA LYS A 421 14.60 -8.03 4.83
C LYS A 421 15.34 -9.11 4.08
N PRO A 422 16.02 -8.77 2.98
CA PRO A 422 16.84 -9.74 2.28
C PRO A 422 17.96 -10.22 3.22
N SER A 423 18.32 -11.50 3.09
CA SER A 423 19.35 -12.08 3.96
C SER A 423 20.69 -11.35 3.83
N SER A 424 21.52 -11.37 4.87
CA SER A 424 22.86 -10.75 4.81
C SER A 424 23.71 -11.33 3.68
N ARG A 425 23.63 -12.66 3.47
CA ARG A 425 24.30 -13.34 2.36
C ARG A 425 23.83 -12.82 1.00
N TYR A 426 22.52 -12.65 0.82
CA TYR A 426 21.98 -12.08 -0.42
C TYR A 426 22.49 -10.66 -0.64
N MET A 427 22.48 -9.81 0.40
CA MET A 427 22.98 -8.45 0.29
C MET A 427 24.47 -8.40 -0.05
N GLU A 428 25.30 -9.30 0.48
CA GLU A 428 26.72 -9.40 0.12
C GLU A 428 26.93 -9.77 -1.34
N VAL A 429 26.14 -10.72 -1.86
CA VAL A 429 26.19 -11.12 -3.27
C VAL A 429 25.70 -9.97 -4.16
N LEU A 430 24.57 -9.34 -3.83
CA LEU A 430 24.02 -8.20 -4.57
C LEU A 430 25.05 -7.07 -4.67
N LYS A 431 25.72 -6.72 -3.57
CA LYS A 431 26.78 -5.70 -3.55
C LYS A 431 27.90 -6.03 -4.53
N LYS A 432 28.46 -7.23 -4.41
CA LYS A 432 29.59 -7.68 -5.23
C LYS A 432 29.24 -7.76 -6.71
N GLU A 433 28.06 -8.30 -7.04
CA GLU A 433 27.63 -8.45 -8.43
C GLU A 433 27.26 -7.09 -9.04
N THR A 434 26.71 -6.16 -8.25
CA THR A 434 26.44 -4.79 -8.72
C THR A 434 27.72 -4.05 -9.06
N GLU A 435 28.76 -4.14 -8.22
CA GLU A 435 30.07 -3.54 -8.50
C GLU A 435 30.67 -4.07 -9.80
N LYS A 436 30.69 -5.39 -9.98
CA LYS A 436 31.18 -5.99 -11.23
C LYS A 436 30.36 -5.58 -12.45
N ALA A 437 29.04 -5.48 -12.32
CA ALA A 437 28.18 -5.08 -13.43
C ALA A 437 28.43 -3.62 -13.82
N ARG A 438 28.67 -2.72 -12.85
CA ARG A 438 29.06 -1.32 -13.12
C ARG A 438 30.36 -1.23 -13.90
N ASP A 439 31.36 -2.02 -13.51
CA ASP A 439 32.64 -2.08 -14.21
C ASP A 439 32.51 -2.66 -15.63
N ALA A 440 31.73 -3.74 -15.77
CA ALA A 440 31.55 -4.40 -17.06
C ALA A 440 30.76 -3.55 -18.07
N VAL A 441 29.70 -2.86 -17.61
CA VAL A 441 28.79 -2.04 -18.44
C VAL A 441 29.32 -0.61 -18.61
N ASP A 442 30.39 -0.23 -17.90
CA ASP A 442 30.93 1.14 -17.85
C ASP A 442 29.87 2.17 -17.45
N SER A 443 29.09 1.84 -16.42
CA SER A 443 28.03 2.72 -15.89
C SER A 443 28.00 2.68 -14.37
N PRO A 444 28.29 3.80 -13.67
CA PRO A 444 28.25 3.84 -12.21
C PRO A 444 26.82 3.76 -11.65
N TYR A 445 25.80 3.95 -12.50
CA TYR A 445 24.39 3.98 -12.10
C TYR A 445 23.71 2.61 -12.18
N PHE A 446 24.37 1.59 -12.73
CA PHE A 446 23.79 0.26 -12.85
C PHE A 446 23.37 -0.30 -11.48
N LYS A 447 22.14 -0.81 -11.42
CA LYS A 447 21.50 -1.47 -10.26
C LYS A 447 20.60 -2.59 -10.74
N PHE A 448 20.63 -3.74 -10.06
CA PHE A 448 19.70 -4.82 -10.36
C PHE A 448 18.25 -4.46 -9.96
N ASN A 449 17.28 -4.92 -10.74
CA ASN A 449 15.84 -4.82 -10.49
C ASN A 449 15.18 -6.22 -10.52
N GLU A 450 13.87 -6.30 -10.26
CA GLU A 450 13.16 -7.59 -10.20
C GLU A 450 13.01 -8.26 -11.58
N GLU A 451 13.02 -7.47 -12.65
CA GLU A 451 12.85 -7.93 -14.04
C GLU A 451 14.11 -8.53 -14.67
N ASP A 452 15.29 -8.26 -14.11
CA ASP A 452 16.54 -8.85 -14.61
C ASP A 452 16.54 -10.39 -14.50
N GLY A 453 15.60 -11.00 -13.77
CA GLY A 453 15.54 -12.46 -13.56
C GLY A 453 16.71 -13.01 -12.75
N VAL A 454 17.56 -12.14 -12.21
CA VAL A 454 18.75 -12.51 -11.42
C VAL A 454 18.37 -12.61 -9.93
N LEU A 455 17.47 -13.54 -9.63
CA LEU A 455 16.86 -13.67 -8.30
C LEU A 455 17.80 -14.26 -7.25
N SER A 456 18.62 -15.23 -7.64
CA SER A 456 19.57 -15.94 -6.78
C SER A 456 21.03 -15.63 -7.13
N PHE A 457 21.26 -14.83 -8.20
CA PHE A 457 22.54 -14.68 -8.88
C PHE A 457 23.13 -16.01 -9.39
N ASN A 458 22.31 -17.05 -9.51
CA ASN A 458 22.69 -18.31 -10.13
C ASN A 458 22.62 -18.18 -11.66
N LYS A 459 23.79 -18.07 -12.30
CA LYS A 459 23.93 -17.92 -13.76
C LYS A 459 23.21 -19.02 -14.55
N ARG A 460 23.15 -20.25 -14.02
CA ARG A 460 22.51 -21.36 -14.71
C ARG A 460 21.00 -21.18 -14.77
N GLU A 461 20.38 -20.84 -13.64
CA GLU A 461 18.94 -20.57 -13.56
C GLU A 461 18.58 -19.44 -14.52
N TYR A 462 19.30 -18.31 -14.44
CA TYR A 462 19.11 -17.18 -15.34
C TYR A 462 19.17 -17.57 -16.83
N LEU A 463 20.25 -18.27 -17.24
CA LEU A 463 20.40 -18.73 -18.62
C LEU A 463 19.30 -19.73 -19.03
N LEU A 464 18.81 -20.55 -18.12
CA LEU A 464 17.75 -21.50 -18.42
C LEU A 464 16.41 -20.81 -18.64
N ASP A 465 16.18 -19.64 -18.08
CA ASP A 465 14.92 -18.90 -18.22
C ASP A 465 14.91 -18.02 -19.50
N LEU A 466 16.08 -17.66 -20.03
CA LEU A 466 16.19 -16.83 -21.24
C LEU A 466 15.51 -17.44 -22.48
N PRO A 467 14.81 -16.64 -23.30
CA PRO A 467 14.31 -17.06 -24.60
C PRO A 467 15.40 -17.70 -25.48
N LYS A 468 15.00 -18.65 -26.32
CA LYS A 468 15.92 -19.43 -27.17
C LYS A 468 16.71 -18.56 -28.14
N THR A 469 16.10 -17.49 -28.65
CA THR A 469 16.73 -16.47 -29.50
C THR A 469 17.88 -15.77 -28.79
N ARG A 470 17.72 -15.42 -27.52
CA ARG A 470 18.76 -14.78 -26.70
C ARG A 470 19.88 -15.73 -26.35
N LEU A 471 19.54 -16.96 -25.96
CA LEU A 471 20.55 -18.01 -25.79
C LEU A 471 21.40 -18.23 -27.05
N TYR A 472 20.80 -18.05 -28.22
CA TYR A 472 21.50 -18.12 -29.50
C TYR A 472 22.38 -16.90 -29.78
N ALA A 473 21.97 -15.70 -29.37
CA ALA A 473 22.79 -14.49 -29.46
C ALA A 473 24.05 -14.62 -28.60
N ILE A 474 23.88 -14.96 -27.31
CA ILE A 474 24.98 -15.23 -26.38
C ILE A 474 25.90 -16.33 -26.91
N ALA A 475 25.32 -17.44 -27.38
CA ALA A 475 26.13 -18.54 -27.93
C ALA A 475 26.91 -18.17 -29.19
N LYS A 476 26.37 -17.26 -30.02
CA LYS A 476 27.03 -16.74 -31.22
C LYS A 476 28.21 -15.85 -30.82
N GLU A 477 28.04 -14.97 -29.83
CA GLU A 477 29.11 -14.15 -29.27
C GLU A 477 30.21 -15.00 -28.62
N CYS A 478 29.82 -16.07 -27.93
CA CYS A 478 30.71 -17.06 -27.35
C CYS A 478 31.39 -17.99 -28.39
N HIS A 479 31.15 -17.79 -29.69
CA HIS A 479 31.65 -18.61 -30.79
C HIS A 479 31.39 -20.12 -30.63
N ILE A 480 30.24 -20.51 -30.05
CA ILE A 480 29.90 -21.91 -29.81
C ILE A 480 29.51 -22.59 -31.13
N PRO A 481 30.22 -23.65 -31.58
CA PRO A 481 29.91 -24.29 -32.84
C PRO A 481 28.57 -25.03 -32.77
N ARG A 482 27.79 -24.96 -33.85
CA ARG A 482 26.51 -25.70 -34.01
C ARG A 482 25.49 -25.43 -32.89
N TYR A 483 25.54 -24.26 -32.23
CA TYR A 483 24.68 -23.91 -31.10
C TYR A 483 23.18 -24.11 -31.37
N ARG A 484 22.71 -23.87 -32.61
CA ARG A 484 21.30 -24.05 -33.00
C ARG A 484 20.80 -25.51 -32.97
N LYS A 485 21.72 -26.48 -32.98
CA LYS A 485 21.42 -27.92 -32.96
C LYS A 485 21.52 -28.52 -31.56
N LEU A 486 21.97 -27.74 -30.57
CA LEU A 486 22.15 -28.21 -29.21
C LEU A 486 20.83 -28.16 -28.45
N ALA A 487 20.60 -29.16 -27.59
CA ALA A 487 19.54 -29.08 -26.59
C ALA A 487 19.80 -27.91 -25.62
N ARG A 488 18.74 -27.29 -25.10
CA ARG A 488 18.82 -26.09 -24.22
C ARG A 488 19.81 -26.29 -23.07
N TRP A 489 19.73 -27.43 -22.39
CA TRP A 489 20.63 -27.76 -21.28
C TRP A 489 22.11 -27.85 -21.68
N SER A 490 22.39 -28.49 -22.82
CA SER A 490 23.74 -28.61 -23.36
C SER A 490 24.30 -27.27 -23.80
N LEU A 491 23.46 -26.44 -24.42
CA LEU A 491 23.82 -25.08 -24.83
C LEU A 491 24.17 -24.22 -23.62
N VAL A 492 23.31 -24.15 -22.60
CA VAL A 492 23.57 -23.43 -21.35
C VAL A 492 24.85 -23.93 -20.68
N SER A 493 25.07 -25.24 -20.66
CA SER A 493 26.30 -25.83 -20.10
C SER A 493 27.57 -25.42 -20.85
N MET A 494 27.49 -25.21 -22.17
CA MET A 494 28.62 -24.72 -22.98
C MET A 494 28.84 -23.21 -22.79
N ILE A 495 27.76 -22.43 -22.68
CA ILE A 495 27.81 -21.00 -22.38
C ILE A 495 28.48 -20.77 -21.01
N LEU A 496 28.10 -21.53 -19.98
CA LEU A 496 28.66 -21.43 -18.63
C LEU A 496 30.16 -21.76 -18.54
N LYS A 497 30.74 -22.46 -19.52
CA LYS A 497 32.18 -22.77 -19.56
C LYS A 497 33.03 -21.63 -20.09
N GLN A 498 32.43 -20.59 -20.66
CA GLN A 498 33.17 -19.44 -21.19
C GLN A 498 33.73 -18.59 -20.05
N LYS A 499 34.98 -18.14 -20.20
CA LYS A 499 35.69 -17.40 -19.14
C LYS A 499 35.09 -16.01 -18.88
N ASN A 500 34.57 -15.36 -19.92
CA ASN A 500 33.99 -14.01 -19.89
C ASN A 500 32.44 -14.04 -19.82
N ILE A 501 31.82 -15.17 -19.51
CA ILE A 501 30.35 -15.27 -19.49
C ILE A 501 29.71 -14.24 -18.55
N GLN A 502 30.37 -13.90 -17.44
CA GLN A 502 29.81 -12.94 -16.49
C GLN A 502 29.63 -11.56 -17.12
N ASP A 503 30.62 -11.08 -17.87
CA ASP A 503 30.60 -9.77 -18.51
C ASP A 503 29.59 -9.75 -19.65
N ILE A 504 29.51 -10.83 -20.43
CA ILE A 504 28.49 -11.02 -21.47
C ILE A 504 27.07 -10.91 -20.87
N LEU A 505 26.80 -11.58 -19.75
CA LEU A 505 25.48 -11.50 -19.12
C LEU A 505 25.15 -10.09 -18.62
N TYR A 506 26.12 -9.34 -18.13
CA TYR A 506 25.89 -7.95 -17.70
C TYR A 506 25.64 -7.01 -18.87
N GLN A 507 26.37 -7.19 -19.98
CA GLN A 507 26.17 -6.42 -21.21
C GLN A 507 24.78 -6.69 -21.81
N GLU A 508 24.37 -7.95 -21.88
CA GLU A 508 23.01 -8.31 -22.34
C GLU A 508 21.93 -7.68 -21.45
N LEU A 509 22.08 -7.75 -20.12
CA LEU A 509 21.15 -7.09 -19.18
C LEU A 509 21.09 -5.57 -19.40
N ALA A 510 22.22 -4.95 -19.74
CA ALA A 510 22.31 -3.52 -20.02
C ALA A 510 21.59 -3.14 -21.32
N GLU A 511 21.79 -3.90 -22.39
CA GLU A 511 21.16 -3.67 -23.70
C GLU A 511 19.63 -3.78 -23.65
N GLU A 512 19.10 -4.68 -22.81
CA GLU A 512 17.66 -4.91 -22.69
C GLU A 512 16.90 -3.81 -21.96
N ARG A 513 17.60 -3.02 -21.16
CA ARG A 513 16.98 -1.99 -20.32
C ARG A 513 16.46 -0.84 -21.16
N VAL A 514 15.34 -0.27 -20.72
CA VAL A 514 14.84 0.98 -21.29
C VAL A 514 15.83 2.11 -21.01
N SER A 515 16.39 2.14 -19.80
CA SER A 515 17.42 3.07 -19.33
C SER A 515 18.41 2.35 -18.40
N LEU A 516 19.69 2.68 -18.51
CA LEU A 516 20.74 2.22 -17.57
C LEU A 516 20.81 3.05 -16.29
N ILE A 517 20.09 4.17 -16.26
CA ILE A 517 20.03 5.09 -15.13
C ILE A 517 18.60 5.07 -14.62
N ASP A 518 18.41 4.74 -13.34
CA ASP A 518 17.09 4.75 -12.72
C ASP A 518 16.54 6.19 -12.66
N GLU A 519 15.22 6.32 -12.65
CA GLU A 519 14.55 7.63 -12.58
C GLU A 519 15.01 8.45 -11.35
N GLU A 520 15.28 7.78 -10.23
CA GLU A 520 15.78 8.45 -9.02
C GLU A 520 17.18 9.05 -9.23
N ASP A 521 18.07 8.36 -9.95
CA ASP A 521 19.40 8.88 -10.29
C ASP A 521 19.30 10.06 -11.27
N LEU A 522 18.44 9.97 -12.29
CA LEU A 522 18.19 11.09 -13.22
C LEU A 522 17.68 12.33 -12.46
N GLN A 523 16.73 12.15 -11.55
CA GLN A 523 16.21 13.24 -10.74
C GLN A 523 17.27 13.84 -9.81
N VAL A 524 18.25 13.06 -9.36
CA VAL A 524 19.41 13.56 -8.59
C VAL A 524 20.33 14.36 -9.49
N LEU A 525 20.65 13.87 -10.69
CA LEU A 525 21.50 14.55 -11.66
C LEU A 525 20.91 15.91 -12.05
N GLU A 526 19.63 15.94 -12.42
CA GLU A 526 18.93 17.19 -12.72
C GLU A 526 18.91 18.15 -11.52
N TRP A 527 18.75 17.62 -10.30
CA TRP A 527 18.76 18.45 -9.10
C TRP A 527 20.15 19.03 -8.82
N LYS A 528 21.21 18.24 -8.98
CA LYS A 528 22.60 18.69 -8.85
C LYS A 528 22.94 19.77 -9.88
N GLU A 529 22.56 19.55 -11.14
CA GLU A 529 22.74 20.52 -12.22
C GLU A 529 22.06 21.85 -11.91
N ARG A 530 20.78 21.82 -11.46
CA ARG A 530 20.04 23.03 -11.08
C ARG A 530 20.67 23.81 -9.92
N HIS A 531 21.49 23.16 -9.09
CA HIS A 531 22.10 23.78 -7.90
C HIS A 531 23.62 23.95 -8.02
N ASN A 532 24.22 23.72 -9.20
CA ASN A 532 25.66 23.76 -9.43
C ASN A 532 26.48 22.91 -8.43
N LEU A 533 25.94 21.77 -8.02
CA LEU A 533 26.60 20.84 -7.12
C LEU A 533 27.31 19.75 -7.94
N SER A 534 28.60 19.51 -7.66
CA SER A 534 29.35 18.41 -8.27
C SER A 534 28.92 17.02 -7.79
#